data_AF-A0A7J8EYY4-F1
#
_entry.id   AF-A0A7J8EYY4-F1
#
_cell.length_a   1.000
_cell.length_b   1.000
_cell.length_c   1.000
_cell.angle_alpha   90.00
_cell.angle_beta   90.00
_cell.angle_gamma   90.00
#
_symmetry.space_group_name_H-M   'P 1'
#
loop_
_entity.id
_entity.type
_entity.pdbx_description
1 polymer ?
#
loop_
_entity_poly.entity_id
_entity_poly.type
_entity_poly.pdbx_seq_one_letter_code
_entity_poly.pdbx_strand_id
1 'polypeptide(L)'
;MGDLSGGQVLKKVAQRALKLPSTGEGTQFYLFENVNNAQQFKQFYRARMNALDLNPKTKEKIVEEANKAFEYNMQIFNELDQAGSLLAKEILEDGLPVHNGKGDVHQCPYYAAKQDKGALKGSICPFRTALAMLSKPSFQFILATSVALAAGLLAWYYM
;
A
#
# COMPACT_ATOMS: atom_id res chain seq x y z
N MET A 1 -12.10 -19.72 -11.30
CA MET A 1 -12.92 -19.17 -12.42
C MET A 1 -12.77 -17.66 -12.58
N GLY A 2 -12.74 -16.91 -11.48
CA GLY A 2 -12.45 -15.47 -11.49
C GLY A 2 -11.06 -15.15 -12.07
N ASP A 3 -10.04 -15.91 -11.70
CA ASP A 3 -8.65 -15.67 -12.16
C ASP A 3 -8.45 -15.86 -13.66
N LEU A 4 -9.18 -16.83 -14.24
CA LEU A 4 -9.26 -17.08 -15.68
C LEU A 4 -10.19 -16.10 -16.42
N SER A 5 -10.74 -15.11 -15.71
CA SER A 5 -11.67 -14.10 -16.24
C SER A 5 -11.20 -12.70 -15.80
N GLY A 6 -11.79 -12.12 -14.75
CA GLY A 6 -11.41 -10.80 -14.24
C GLY A 6 -9.95 -10.72 -13.78
N GLY A 7 -9.38 -11.81 -13.26
CA GLY A 7 -7.97 -11.85 -12.87
C GLY A 7 -7.00 -11.55 -14.02
N GLN A 8 -7.36 -11.90 -15.26
CA GLN A 8 -6.54 -11.55 -16.43
C GLN A 8 -6.56 -10.05 -16.74
N VAL A 9 -7.65 -9.34 -16.38
CA VAL A 9 -7.71 -7.88 -16.45
C VAL A 9 -6.88 -7.29 -15.31
N LEU A 10 -7.03 -7.80 -14.08
CA LEU A 10 -6.25 -7.35 -12.93
C LEU A 10 -4.74 -7.53 -13.13
N LYS A 11 -4.30 -8.64 -13.73
CA LYS A 11 -2.91 -8.84 -14.16
C LYS A 11 -2.40 -7.68 -15.00
N LYS A 12 -3.14 -7.30 -16.04
CA LYS A 12 -2.76 -6.20 -16.95
C LYS A 12 -2.74 -4.85 -16.22
N VAL A 13 -3.70 -4.62 -15.33
CA VAL A 13 -3.74 -3.41 -14.50
C VAL A 13 -2.52 -3.35 -13.59
N ALA A 14 -2.17 -4.44 -12.91
CA ALA A 14 -1.00 -4.52 -12.04
C ALA A 14 0.29 -4.30 -12.83
N GLN A 15 0.46 -4.95 -13.99
CA GLN A 15 1.63 -4.77 -14.85
C GLN A 15 1.81 -3.30 -15.25
N ARG A 16 0.72 -2.63 -15.63
CA ARG A 16 0.76 -1.21 -16.00
C ARG A 16 1.02 -0.30 -14.81
N ALA A 17 0.28 -0.46 -13.72
CA ALA A 17 0.32 0.43 -12.56
C ALA A 17 1.66 0.35 -11.83
N LEU A 18 2.27 -0.84 -11.78
CA LEU A 18 3.52 -1.11 -11.08
C LEU A 18 4.72 -1.21 -12.03
N LYS A 19 4.56 -0.91 -13.33
CA LYS A 19 5.62 -0.99 -14.34
C LYS A 19 6.34 -2.35 -14.37
N LEU A 20 5.59 -3.45 -14.18
CA LEU A 20 6.16 -4.80 -14.16
C LEU A 20 6.49 -5.28 -15.58
N PRO A 21 7.52 -6.14 -15.74
CA PRO A 21 7.91 -6.63 -17.04
C PRO A 21 6.82 -7.52 -17.67
N SER A 22 6.83 -7.56 -19.00
CA SER A 22 5.94 -8.42 -19.79
C SER A 22 6.28 -9.92 -19.67
N THR A 23 7.46 -10.26 -19.13
CA THR A 23 7.91 -11.63 -18.84
C THR A 23 7.01 -12.35 -17.83
N GLY A 24 6.22 -11.60 -17.05
CA GLY A 24 5.28 -12.14 -16.07
C GLY A 24 5.79 -12.11 -14.63
N GLU A 25 7.03 -11.67 -14.40
CA GLU A 25 7.57 -11.43 -13.06
C GLU A 25 6.69 -10.44 -12.29
N GLY A 26 6.39 -10.77 -11.03
CA GLY A 26 5.47 -10.01 -10.18
C GLY A 26 3.97 -10.28 -10.44
N THR A 27 3.63 -11.11 -11.43
CA THR A 27 2.23 -11.49 -11.72
C THR A 27 2.05 -13.00 -11.98
N GLN A 28 2.98 -13.83 -11.49
CA GLN A 28 3.00 -15.27 -11.74
C GLN A 28 1.72 -15.98 -11.27
N PHE A 29 1.05 -15.46 -10.23
CA PHE A 29 -0.25 -15.97 -9.77
C PHE A 29 -1.30 -16.05 -10.90
N TYR A 30 -1.23 -15.16 -11.89
CA TYR A 30 -2.16 -15.13 -13.02
C TYR A 30 -1.63 -15.87 -14.27
N LEU A 31 -0.51 -16.59 -14.15
CA LEU A 31 0.05 -17.44 -15.21
C LEU A 31 -0.42 -18.89 -15.03
N PHE A 32 -1.08 -19.42 -16.05
CA PHE A 32 -1.63 -20.77 -16.04
C PHE A 32 -0.97 -21.61 -17.14
N GLU A 33 0.21 -22.17 -16.87
CA GLU A 33 1.03 -22.89 -17.85
C GLU A 33 0.31 -24.08 -18.50
N ASN A 34 -0.57 -24.74 -17.74
CA ASN A 34 -1.33 -25.90 -18.21
C ASN A 34 -2.70 -25.54 -18.81
N VAL A 35 -2.99 -24.25 -19.01
CA VAL A 35 -4.27 -23.76 -19.55
C VAL A 35 -4.03 -22.96 -20.82
N ASN A 36 -3.95 -23.67 -21.96
CA ASN A 36 -3.69 -23.07 -23.27
C ASN A 36 -4.82 -22.15 -23.76
N ASN A 37 -6.08 -22.48 -23.42
CA ASN A 37 -7.23 -21.68 -23.77
C ASN A 37 -8.18 -21.54 -22.57
N ALA A 38 -8.18 -20.37 -21.95
CA ALA A 38 -8.98 -20.08 -20.78
C ALA A 38 -10.50 -20.21 -21.04
N GLN A 39 -10.99 -19.88 -22.24
CA GLN A 39 -12.41 -20.00 -22.56
C GLN A 39 -12.84 -21.47 -22.64
N GLN A 40 -12.09 -22.29 -23.37
CA GLN A 40 -12.35 -23.72 -23.49
C GLN A 40 -12.25 -24.41 -22.12
N PHE A 41 -11.22 -24.08 -21.33
CA PHE A 41 -11.07 -24.63 -19.98
C PHE A 41 -12.27 -24.26 -19.09
N LYS A 42 -12.75 -23.01 -19.14
CA LYS A 42 -13.93 -22.58 -18.38
C LYS A 42 -15.21 -23.29 -18.82
N GLN A 43 -15.37 -23.58 -20.11
CA GLN A 43 -16.50 -24.38 -20.60
C GLN A 43 -16.42 -25.82 -20.11
N PHE A 44 -15.24 -26.44 -20.24
CA PHE A 44 -14.96 -27.79 -19.74
C PHE A 44 -15.23 -27.89 -18.24
N TYR A 45 -14.72 -26.96 -17.44
CA TYR A 45 -14.92 -26.93 -15.99
C TYR A 45 -16.41 -26.86 -15.62
N ARG A 46 -17.20 -26.00 -16.29
CA ARG A 46 -18.66 -25.93 -16.07
C ARG A 46 -19.36 -27.24 -16.45
N ALA A 47 -18.97 -27.87 -17.55
CA ALA A 47 -19.53 -29.16 -17.94
C ALA A 47 -19.24 -30.24 -16.89
N ARG A 48 -18.03 -30.26 -16.32
CA ARG A 48 -17.66 -31.18 -15.23
C ARG A 48 -18.46 -30.92 -13.95
N MET A 49 -18.69 -29.66 -13.58
CA MET A 49 -19.56 -29.33 -12.43
C MET A 49 -21.01 -29.79 -12.66
N ASN A 50 -21.55 -29.58 -13.87
CA ASN A 50 -22.91 -29.99 -14.20
C ASN A 50 -23.11 -31.51 -14.21
N ALA A 51 -22.03 -32.27 -14.43
CA ALA A 51 -22.05 -33.73 -14.44
C ALA A 51 -21.99 -34.35 -13.03
N LEU A 52 -21.84 -33.55 -11.97
CA LEU A 52 -21.85 -34.05 -10.60
C LEU A 52 -23.26 -34.50 -10.22
N ASP A 53 -23.38 -35.75 -9.78
CA ASP A 53 -24.63 -36.29 -9.25
C ASP A 53 -24.85 -35.79 -7.82
N LEU A 54 -25.60 -34.69 -7.71
CA LEU A 54 -25.87 -34.00 -6.46
C LEU A 54 -27.38 -33.83 -6.28
N ASN A 55 -27.85 -34.12 -5.07
CA ASN A 55 -29.22 -33.82 -4.70
C ASN A 55 -29.48 -32.30 -4.65
N PRO A 56 -30.75 -31.85 -4.76
CA PRO A 56 -31.08 -30.42 -4.78
C PRO A 56 -30.59 -29.64 -3.56
N LYS A 57 -30.71 -30.22 -2.36
CA LYS A 57 -30.27 -29.59 -1.10
C LYS A 57 -28.77 -29.32 -1.08
N THR A 58 -27.96 -30.22 -1.62
CA THR A 58 -26.51 -30.02 -1.74
C THR A 58 -26.19 -28.93 -2.77
N LYS A 59 -26.92 -28.86 -3.88
CA LYS A 59 -26.75 -27.78 -4.88
C LYS A 59 -27.02 -26.40 -4.27
N GLU A 60 -28.07 -26.27 -3.47
CA GLU A 60 -28.39 -25.03 -2.75
C GLU A 60 -27.26 -24.64 -1.78
N LYS A 61 -26.77 -25.59 -0.99
CA LYS A 61 -25.64 -25.35 -0.06
C LYS A 61 -24.36 -24.88 -0.79
N ILE A 62 -24.07 -25.43 -1.97
CA ILE A 62 -22.92 -25.00 -2.77
C ILE A 62 -23.08 -23.55 -3.22
N VAL A 63 -24.28 -23.16 -3.63
CA VAL A 63 -24.56 -21.76 -4.03
C VAL A 63 -24.47 -20.82 -2.83
N GLU A 64 -25.02 -21.21 -1.68
CA GLU A 64 -24.89 -20.45 -0.43
C GLU A 64 -23.42 -20.25 -0.04
N GLU A 65 -22.62 -21.31 -0.09
CA GLU A 65 -21.20 -21.24 0.24
C GLU A 65 -20.41 -20.41 -0.78
N ALA A 66 -20.78 -20.45 -2.06
CA ALA A 66 -20.18 -19.58 -3.06
C ALA A 66 -20.42 -18.10 -2.74
N ASN A 67 -21.62 -17.73 -2.27
CA ASN A 67 -21.91 -16.36 -1.83
C ASN A 67 -21.08 -15.96 -0.61
N LYS A 68 -20.93 -16.85 0.39
CA LYS A 68 -20.04 -16.60 1.54
C LYS A 68 -18.58 -16.44 1.12
N ALA A 69 -18.11 -17.26 0.18
CA ALA A 69 -16.76 -17.12 -0.37
C ALA A 69 -16.56 -15.74 -1.03
N PHE A 70 -17.56 -15.21 -1.75
CA PHE A 70 -17.51 -13.83 -2.26
C PHE A 70 -17.46 -12.80 -1.13
N GLU A 71 -18.27 -12.97 -0.08
CA GLU A 71 -18.25 -12.09 1.09
C GLU A 71 -16.88 -12.06 1.77
N TYR A 72 -16.25 -13.23 1.98
CA TYR A 72 -14.91 -13.30 2.56
C TYR A 72 -13.85 -12.63 1.67
N ASN A 73 -13.96 -12.77 0.35
CA ASN A 73 -13.07 -12.04 -0.56
C ASN A 73 -13.24 -10.52 -0.39
N MET A 74 -14.46 -10.03 -0.26
CA MET A 74 -14.73 -8.60 -0.02
C MET A 74 -14.18 -8.14 1.32
N GLN A 75 -14.29 -8.95 2.38
CA GLN A 75 -13.74 -8.64 3.69
C GLN A 75 -12.21 -8.50 3.64
N ILE A 76 -11.52 -9.40 2.93
CA ILE A 76 -10.06 -9.30 2.72
C ILE A 76 -9.71 -8.00 2.01
N PHE A 77 -10.43 -7.63 0.94
CA PHE A 77 -10.16 -6.36 0.24
C PHE A 77 -10.41 -5.13 1.14
N ASN A 78 -11.44 -5.16 1.97
CA ASN A 78 -11.72 -4.08 2.93
C ASN A 78 -10.60 -3.96 3.98
N GLU A 79 -10.12 -5.08 4.50
CA GLU A 79 -9.01 -5.11 5.45
C GLU A 79 -7.72 -4.53 4.83
N LEU A 80 -7.41 -4.93 3.59
CA LEU A 80 -6.25 -4.42 2.86
C LEU A 80 -6.36 -2.91 2.57
N ASP A 81 -7.56 -2.40 2.25
CA ASP A 81 -7.79 -0.97 2.01
C ASP A 81 -7.61 -0.14 3.30
N GLN A 82 -8.10 -0.65 4.43
CA GLN A 82 -7.89 -0.05 5.75
C GLN A 82 -6.40 -0.05 6.12
N ALA A 83 -5.72 -1.18 5.97
CA ALA A 83 -4.29 -1.29 6.25
C ALA A 83 -3.46 -0.36 5.35
N GLY A 84 -3.78 -0.30 4.05
CA GLY A 84 -3.14 0.61 3.11
C GLY A 84 -3.35 2.08 3.46
N SER A 85 -4.54 2.43 3.94
CA SER A 85 -4.87 3.80 4.40
C SER A 85 -4.09 4.19 5.66
N LEU A 86 -3.87 3.25 6.59
CA LEU A 86 -3.04 3.49 7.78
C LEU A 86 -1.58 3.74 7.41
N LEU A 87 -1.00 2.88 6.55
CA LEU A 87 0.36 3.07 6.06
C LEU A 87 0.53 4.42 5.35
N ALA A 88 -0.46 4.83 4.55
CA ALA A 88 -0.43 6.12 3.88
C ALA A 88 -0.43 7.30 4.87
N LYS A 89 -1.14 7.18 6.00
CA LYS A 89 -1.14 8.18 7.07
C LYS A 89 0.18 8.20 7.84
N GLU A 90 0.72 7.04 8.20
CA GLU A 90 2.02 6.92 8.88
C GLU A 90 3.15 7.53 8.05
N ILE A 91 3.20 7.27 6.74
CA ILE A 91 4.18 7.88 5.82
C ILE A 91 4.03 9.41 5.73
N LEU A 92 2.81 9.93 5.95
CA LEU A 92 2.54 11.37 5.88
C LEU A 92 2.93 12.08 7.19
N GLU A 93 2.73 11.42 8.33
CA GLU A 93 2.99 11.98 9.67
C GLU A 93 4.44 11.81 10.11
N ASP A 94 5.01 10.62 9.93
CA ASP A 94 6.40 10.32 10.23
C ASP A 94 7.18 10.18 8.92
N GLY A 95 8.19 11.02 8.70
CA GLY A 95 9.13 10.89 7.61
C GLY A 95 10.05 9.65 7.73
N LEU A 96 9.56 8.54 8.30
CA LEU A 96 10.30 7.32 8.54
C LEU A 96 10.21 6.37 7.32
N PRO A 97 11.33 5.79 6.89
CA PRO A 97 11.34 4.83 5.80
C PRO A 97 10.69 3.50 6.25
N VAL A 98 9.69 3.04 5.49
CA VAL A 98 8.90 1.81 5.69
C VAL A 98 9.72 0.50 5.56
N HIS A 99 11.03 0.61 5.30
CA HIS A 99 11.91 -0.54 5.15
C HIS A 99 13.04 -0.52 6.19
N ASN A 100 13.35 -1.69 6.74
CA ASN A 100 14.47 -1.97 7.64
C ASN A 100 15.87 -1.80 7.00
N GLY A 101 15.97 -1.04 5.90
CA GLY A 101 17.20 -0.80 5.16
C GLY A 101 17.82 -2.03 4.48
N LYS A 102 17.14 -3.19 4.47
CA LYS A 102 17.62 -4.41 3.82
C LYS A 102 16.80 -4.72 2.58
N GLY A 103 17.45 -4.63 1.43
CA GLY A 103 16.86 -4.78 0.10
C GLY A 103 17.12 -3.53 -0.74
N ASP A 104 17.49 -3.70 -2.00
CA ASP A 104 17.68 -2.58 -2.91
C ASP A 104 16.33 -1.92 -3.18
N VAL A 105 16.14 -0.71 -2.66
CA VAL A 105 14.90 0.09 -2.80
C VAL A 105 14.57 0.36 -4.27
N HIS A 106 15.58 0.38 -5.16
CA HIS A 106 15.38 0.53 -6.60
C HIS A 106 14.73 -0.69 -7.27
N GLN A 107 14.77 -1.85 -6.62
CA GLN A 107 14.07 -3.06 -7.09
C GLN A 107 12.61 -3.09 -6.67
N CYS A 108 12.18 -2.20 -5.76
CA CYS A 108 10.79 -2.12 -5.34
C CYS A 108 9.94 -1.38 -6.39
N PRO A 109 9.00 -2.05 -7.08
CA PRO A 109 8.24 -1.44 -8.17
C PRO A 109 7.37 -0.24 -7.72
N TYR A 110 6.98 -0.23 -6.43
CA TYR A 110 6.20 0.85 -5.83
C TYR A 110 6.95 2.19 -5.80
N TYR A 111 8.26 2.20 -5.55
CA TYR A 111 9.07 3.43 -5.48
C TYR A 111 9.61 3.86 -6.85
N ALA A 112 9.95 2.90 -7.73
CA ALA A 112 10.33 3.18 -9.11
C ALA A 112 9.22 3.90 -9.90
N ALA A 113 7.95 3.66 -9.54
CA ALA A 113 6.81 4.37 -10.10
C ALA A 113 6.60 5.79 -9.54
N LYS A 114 7.05 6.07 -8.29
CA LYS A 114 6.90 7.39 -7.65
C LYS A 114 7.94 8.42 -8.11
N GLN A 115 9.13 8.01 -8.55
CA GLN A 115 10.16 8.96 -9.03
C GLN A 115 9.76 9.71 -10.31
N ASP A 116 8.81 9.20 -11.10
CA ASP A 116 8.28 9.87 -12.29
C ASP A 116 7.16 10.87 -12.00
N LYS A 117 6.54 10.82 -10.81
CA LYS A 117 5.60 11.86 -10.39
C LYS A 117 6.41 12.97 -9.75
N GLY A 118 6.89 13.86 -10.62
CA GLY A 118 7.67 15.04 -10.28
C GLY A 118 7.19 15.70 -9.00
N ALA A 119 8.16 16.06 -8.16
CA ALA A 119 8.11 17.05 -7.09
C ALA A 119 6.69 17.61 -6.84
N LEU A 120 5.87 16.86 -6.10
CA LEU A 120 4.67 17.45 -5.54
C LEU A 120 5.17 18.46 -4.51
N LYS A 121 5.13 19.73 -4.90
CA LYS A 121 5.47 20.91 -4.13
C LYS A 121 4.62 20.90 -2.86
N GLY A 122 5.12 20.21 -1.84
CA GLY A 122 4.51 20.15 -0.53
C GLY A 122 4.37 21.58 -0.03
N SER A 123 3.12 21.97 0.27
CA SER A 123 2.81 23.23 0.92
C SER A 123 3.78 23.45 2.08
N ILE A 124 4.64 24.46 1.95
CA ILE A 124 5.61 24.85 2.97
C ILE A 124 4.78 25.37 4.13
N CYS A 125 4.47 24.50 5.08
CA CYS A 125 3.80 24.89 6.31
C CYS A 125 4.83 25.66 7.14
N PRO A 126 4.70 26.99 7.29
CA PRO A 126 5.75 27.85 7.88
C PRO A 126 6.06 27.47 9.33
N PHE A 127 5.11 26.83 10.01
CA PHE A 127 5.26 26.33 11.36
C PHE A 127 6.31 25.21 11.48
N ARG A 128 6.41 24.30 10.47
CA ARG A 128 7.34 23.17 10.51
C ARG A 128 8.78 23.62 10.32
N THR A 129 9.00 24.65 9.49
CA THR A 129 10.32 25.26 9.27
C THR A 129 10.80 26.01 10.51
N ALA A 130 9.89 26.73 11.19
CA ALA A 130 10.19 27.43 12.43
C ALA A 130 10.56 26.46 13.56
N LEU A 131 9.80 25.37 13.72
CA LEU A 131 10.05 24.36 14.75
C LEU A 131 11.36 23.59 14.50
N ALA A 132 11.68 23.30 13.24
CA ALA A 132 12.95 22.68 12.86
C ALA A 132 14.17 23.60 13.03
N MET A 133 13.98 24.92 13.05
CA MET A 133 15.03 25.87 13.38
C MET A 133 15.28 25.95 14.90
N LEU A 134 14.21 25.88 15.70
CA LEU A 134 14.27 25.90 17.17
C LEU A 134 14.88 24.63 17.79
N SER A 135 14.83 23.51 17.07
CA SER A 135 15.45 22.25 17.50
C SER A 135 16.94 22.12 17.14
N LYS A 136 17.53 23.12 16.45
CA LYS A 136 18.97 23.11 16.14
C LYS A 136 19.79 23.43 17.39
N PRO A 137 20.82 22.63 17.72
CA PRO A 137 21.62 22.80 18.95
C PRO A 137 22.21 24.20 19.08
N SER A 138 22.70 24.77 17.98
CA SER A 138 23.27 26.12 17.94
C SER A 138 22.27 27.21 18.30
N PHE A 139 20.99 27.04 17.94
CA PHE A 139 19.94 28.01 18.27
C PHE A 139 19.48 27.87 19.72
N GLN A 140 19.43 26.64 20.25
CA GLN A 140 19.14 26.39 21.66
C GLN A 140 20.19 26.99 22.59
N PHE A 141 21.47 26.91 22.21
CA PHE A 141 22.55 27.57 22.95
C PHE A 141 22.38 29.09 22.96
N ILE A 142 22.09 29.70 21.81
CA ILE A 142 21.87 31.16 21.74
C ILE A 142 20.68 31.56 22.62
N LEU A 143 19.54 30.86 22.49
CA LEU A 143 18.34 31.14 23.29
C LEU A 143 18.61 31.00 24.79
N ALA A 144 19.30 29.94 25.21
CA ALA A 144 19.64 29.71 26.61
C ALA A 144 20.56 30.81 27.16
N THR A 145 21.57 31.23 26.39
CA THR A 145 22.47 32.32 26.81
C THR A 145 21.76 33.67 26.90
N SER A 146 20.83 33.97 25.99
CA SER A 146 20.03 35.21 26.03
C SER A 146 19.07 35.23 27.22
N VAL A 147 18.43 34.10 27.54
CA VAL A 147 17.54 33.98 28.70
C VAL A 147 18.32 34.12 30.01
N ALA A 148 19.50 33.50 30.11
CA ALA A 148 20.36 33.63 31.29
C ALA A 148 20.85 35.07 31.50
N LEU A 149 21.23 35.78 30.43
CA LEU A 149 21.61 37.19 30.47
C LEU A 149 20.45 38.09 30.91
N ALA A 150 19.25 37.88 30.35
CA ALA A 150 18.06 38.65 30.72
C ALA A 150 17.68 38.42 32.19
N ALA A 151 17.71 37.17 32.66
CA ALA A 151 17.44 36.84 34.05
C ALA A 151 18.48 37.45 35.01
N GLY A 152 19.77 37.43 34.62
CA GLY A 152 20.84 38.07 35.39
C GLY A 152 20.71 39.59 35.47
N LEU A 153 20.35 40.24 34.36
CA LEU A 153 20.11 41.69 34.32
C LEU A 153 18.87 42.10 35.13
N LEU A 154 17.80 41.30 35.07
CA LEU A 154 16.61 41.52 35.89
C LEU A 154 16.93 41.32 37.38
N ALA A 155 17.67 40.27 37.75
CA ALA A 155 18.09 40.05 39.13
C ALA A 155 18.99 41.19 39.66
N TRP A 156 19.89 41.73 38.83
CA TRP A 156 20.68 42.92 39.17
C TRP A 156 19.81 44.16 39.36
N TYR A 157 18.82 44.37 38.49
CA TYR A 157 17.95 45.56 38.54
C TYR A 157 17.04 45.57 39.78
N TYR A 158 16.71 44.40 40.33
CA TYR A 158 15.83 44.25 41.48
C TYR A 158 16.54 44.01 42.82
N MET A 159 17.88 44.03 42.84
CA MET A 159 18.74 43.99 44.05
C MET A 159 19.30 45.39 44.34
#